data_AF-A0A812RHQ6-F1
#
_entry.id   AF-A0A812RHQ6-F1
#
_cell.length_a   1.000
_cell.length_b   1.000
_cell.length_c   1.000
_cell.angle_alpha   90.00
_cell.angle_beta   90.00
_cell.angle_gamma   90.00
#
_symmetry.space_group_name_H-M   'P 1'
#
loop_
_entity.id
_entity.type
_entity.pdbx_description
1 polymer ?
#
loop_
_entity_poly.entity_id
_entity_poly.type
_entity_poly.pdbx_seq_one_letter_code
_entity_poly.pdbx_strand_id
1 'polypeptide(L)'
;MRCLELEEATHPQERLCMPDEEAPSEAEARCPAEKDRGPALAWWFRACCFCYSAVGIDMAWRLGYVACHCAAYPWQLEACLLLLQGCLSFMHDAYFAGRSPAAKFADRCCATFLTMCQPLKLAFCSMDAVQLSLLCCSWTLGLLCFKAGARAFVAGNGRRYQFFHTLWHILLPLGGYLWIEYTRLSVLLLHASSHRHPLLSSEAIWAAKHGAAAEGEDVGTLLLWGPGAAGPDCLQRSYARLWALR
;
A
#
# COMPACT_ATOMS: atom_id res chain seq x y z
N MET A 1 -0.81 -26.89 -23.78
CA MET A 1 -1.51 -27.60 -24.88
C MET A 1 -2.84 -26.93 -25.13
N ARG A 2 -3.24 -26.89 -26.40
CA ARG A 2 -4.26 -26.02 -27.04
C ARG A 2 -5.67 -26.21 -26.49
N CYS A 3 -6.44 -25.13 -26.47
CA CYS A 3 -7.70 -24.98 -27.20
C CYS A 3 -8.01 -23.48 -27.29
N LEU A 4 -7.58 -22.86 -28.39
CA LEU A 4 -8.14 -21.61 -28.89
C LEU A 4 -8.90 -22.00 -30.15
N GLU A 5 -10.20 -22.22 -30.02
CA GLU A 5 -11.12 -22.14 -31.13
C GLU A 5 -11.64 -20.70 -31.11
N LEU A 6 -11.10 -19.88 -32.02
CA LEU A 6 -11.78 -18.68 -32.49
C LEU A 6 -12.93 -19.17 -33.37
N GLU A 7 -14.16 -19.14 -32.84
CA GLU A 7 -15.35 -19.15 -33.67
C GLU A 7 -15.66 -17.72 -34.11
N GLU A 8 -15.42 -17.52 -35.40
CA GLU A 8 -15.75 -16.37 -36.22
C GLU A 8 -17.26 -16.41 -36.52
N ALA A 9 -18.07 -15.67 -35.75
CA ALA A 9 -19.49 -15.51 -36.02
C ALA A 9 -19.72 -14.25 -36.86
N THR A 10 -19.83 -14.49 -38.16
CA THR A 10 -20.31 -13.59 -39.20
C THR A 10 -21.77 -13.22 -38.91
N HIS A 11 -22.09 -11.93 -38.80
CA HIS A 11 -23.48 -11.45 -38.68
C HIS A 11 -24.05 -11.18 -40.08
N PRO A 12 -25.07 -11.92 -40.56
CA PRO A 12 -25.94 -11.45 -41.62
C PRO A 12 -27.03 -10.57 -41.00
N GLN A 13 -27.06 -9.34 -41.47
CA GLN A 13 -28.10 -8.36 -41.23
C GLN A 13 -29.24 -8.62 -42.21
N GLU A 14 -30.39 -9.15 -41.79
CA GLU A 14 -31.63 -9.07 -42.58
C GLU A 14 -32.93 -9.31 -41.79
N ARG A 15 -33.87 -8.36 -41.98
CA ARG A 15 -35.36 -8.41 -41.89
C ARG A 15 -36.01 -8.75 -40.54
N LEU A 16 -36.65 -7.79 -39.86
CA LEU A 16 -37.96 -7.18 -40.17
C LEU A 16 -39.12 -8.19 -40.15
N CYS A 17 -39.81 -8.25 -39.00
CA CYS A 17 -41.26 -8.47 -38.86
C CYS A 17 -41.67 -8.00 -37.46
N MET A 18 -42.37 -6.86 -37.38
CA MET A 18 -43.13 -6.45 -36.20
C MET A 18 -44.56 -6.97 -36.38
N PRO A 19 -45.10 -7.76 -35.44
CA PRO A 19 -46.54 -7.90 -35.28
C PRO A 19 -47.00 -7.18 -34.00
N ASP A 20 -47.95 -6.28 -34.23
CA ASP A 20 -49.13 -5.90 -33.45
C ASP A 20 -49.01 -5.68 -31.92
N GLU A 21 -49.40 -4.45 -31.54
CA GLU A 21 -49.76 -4.04 -30.19
C GLU A 21 -50.91 -4.91 -29.64
N GLU A 22 -50.57 -5.96 -28.90
CA GLU A 22 -51.49 -6.59 -27.97
C GLU A 22 -51.50 -5.84 -26.63
N ALA A 23 -52.71 -5.51 -26.19
CA ALA A 23 -53.03 -4.76 -24.98
C ALA A 23 -52.33 -5.29 -23.72
N PRO A 24 -51.97 -4.41 -22.75
CA PRO A 24 -51.34 -4.83 -21.51
C PRO A 24 -52.32 -5.65 -20.67
N SER A 25 -52.13 -6.97 -20.68
CA SER A 25 -52.73 -7.90 -19.73
C SER A 25 -52.21 -7.59 -18.33
N GLU A 26 -53.10 -7.11 -17.45
CA GLU A 26 -52.90 -6.84 -16.01
C GLU A 26 -52.67 -8.11 -15.17
N ALA A 27 -51.74 -8.98 -15.60
CA ALA A 27 -51.44 -10.27 -14.97
C ALA A 27 -49.95 -10.47 -14.62
N GLU A 28 -49.12 -9.42 -14.62
CA GLU A 28 -47.79 -9.44 -13.97
C GLU A 28 -47.85 -8.94 -12.53
N ALA A 29 -48.85 -9.42 -11.79
CA ALA A 29 -48.86 -9.32 -10.34
C ALA A 29 -48.00 -10.45 -9.75
N ARG A 30 -46.80 -10.07 -9.27
CA ARG A 30 -45.95 -10.80 -8.30
C ARG A 30 -45.14 -11.99 -8.85
N CYS A 31 -44.03 -11.68 -9.50
CA CYS A 31 -42.79 -12.32 -9.08
C CYS A 31 -42.12 -11.34 -8.11
N PRO A 32 -42.05 -11.62 -6.78
CA PRO A 32 -41.11 -10.89 -5.95
C PRO A 32 -39.75 -11.21 -6.55
N ALA A 33 -39.16 -10.25 -7.27
CA ALA A 33 -37.83 -10.35 -7.82
C ALA A 33 -36.96 -11.01 -6.75
N GLU A 34 -36.66 -12.28 -6.96
CA GLU A 34 -35.94 -13.13 -6.03
C GLU A 34 -34.62 -12.41 -5.90
N LYS A 35 -34.49 -11.70 -4.77
CA LYS A 35 -33.43 -10.72 -4.57
C LYS A 35 -32.20 -11.56 -4.31
N ASP A 36 -31.64 -12.08 -5.40
CA ASP A 36 -30.68 -13.16 -5.51
C ASP A 36 -29.58 -12.90 -4.47
N ARG A 37 -29.80 -13.49 -3.29
CA ARG A 37 -28.98 -13.21 -2.11
C ARG A 37 -27.75 -14.05 -2.33
N GLY A 38 -26.80 -13.47 -3.08
CA GLY A 38 -25.48 -14.05 -3.28
C GLY A 38 -24.91 -14.57 -1.95
N PRO A 39 -23.95 -15.50 -2.03
CA PRO A 39 -23.45 -16.23 -0.87
C PRO A 39 -23.16 -15.30 0.32
N ALA A 40 -23.65 -15.68 1.49
CA ALA A 40 -23.52 -14.87 2.70
C ALA A 40 -22.03 -14.56 2.97
N LEU A 41 -21.64 -13.29 2.78
CA LEU A 41 -20.29 -12.82 3.06
C LEU A 41 -20.11 -12.64 4.56
N ALA A 42 -19.04 -13.22 5.11
CA ALA A 42 -18.71 -13.07 6.52
C ALA A 42 -18.40 -11.60 6.86
N TRP A 43 -18.71 -11.16 8.07
CA TRP A 43 -18.48 -9.77 8.49
C TRP A 43 -16.99 -9.39 8.44
N TRP A 44 -16.09 -10.32 8.81
CA TRP A 44 -14.64 -10.09 8.80
C TRP A 44 -14.11 -9.91 7.37
N PHE A 45 -14.72 -10.59 6.39
CA PHE A 45 -14.36 -10.43 4.98
C PHE A 45 -14.62 -9.00 4.51
N ARG A 46 -15.75 -8.42 4.93
CA ARG A 46 -16.12 -7.03 4.63
C ARG A 46 -15.22 -6.03 5.36
N ALA A 47 -14.97 -6.25 6.65
CA ALA A 47 -14.19 -5.33 7.48
C ALA A 47 -12.72 -5.24 7.01
N CYS A 48 -12.11 -6.38 6.66
CA CYS A 48 -10.70 -6.43 6.25
C CYS A 48 -10.43 -5.76 4.89
N CYS A 49 -11.44 -5.42 4.09
CA CYS A 49 -11.24 -4.60 2.89
C CYS A 49 -10.55 -3.27 3.19
N PHE A 50 -10.74 -2.72 4.40
CA PHE A 50 -10.16 -1.43 4.81
C PHE A 50 -8.75 -1.52 5.40
N CYS A 51 -8.13 -2.71 5.45
CA CYS A 51 -6.77 -2.86 5.96
C CYS A 51 -5.75 -2.03 5.17
N TYR A 52 -5.90 -1.94 3.84
CA TYR A 52 -5.08 -1.06 3.01
C TYR A 52 -5.25 0.41 3.39
N SER A 53 -6.49 0.87 3.58
CA SER A 53 -6.74 2.26 3.99
C SER A 53 -6.16 2.57 5.36
N ALA A 54 -6.26 1.65 6.33
CA ALA A 54 -5.67 1.84 7.66
C ALA A 54 -4.14 2.08 7.57
N VAL A 55 -3.45 1.31 6.73
CA VAL A 55 -2.01 1.50 6.49
C VAL A 55 -1.72 2.75 5.67
N GLY A 56 -2.59 3.13 4.74
CA GLY A 56 -2.51 4.41 4.03
C GLY A 56 -2.59 5.61 4.97
N ILE A 57 -3.47 5.57 5.97
CA ILE A 57 -3.57 6.60 7.02
C ILE A 57 -2.29 6.63 7.85
N ASP A 58 -1.80 5.47 8.31
CA ASP A 58 -0.56 5.40 9.10
C ASP A 58 0.66 5.93 8.31
N MET A 59 0.78 5.55 7.03
CA MET A 59 1.81 6.07 6.12
C MET A 59 1.70 7.58 5.94
N ALA A 60 0.49 8.13 5.77
CA ALA A 60 0.27 9.56 5.62
C ALA A 60 0.66 10.34 6.88
N TRP A 61 0.33 9.84 8.08
CA TRP A 61 0.77 10.45 9.34
C TRP A 61 2.27 10.42 9.54
N ARG A 62 2.94 9.39 9.03
CA ARG A 62 4.39 9.18 9.20
C ARG A 62 5.21 9.62 8.00
N LEU A 63 4.57 10.29 7.03
CA LEU A 63 5.16 10.63 5.75
C LEU A 63 6.51 11.36 5.88
N GLY A 64 6.64 12.25 6.87
CA GLY A 64 7.89 12.96 7.14
C GLY A 64 9.06 12.01 7.43
N TYR A 65 8.85 10.98 8.25
CA TYR A 65 9.91 10.03 8.62
C TYR A 65 10.33 9.15 7.44
N VAL A 66 9.38 8.60 6.69
CA VAL A 66 9.68 7.74 5.54
C VAL A 66 10.27 8.54 4.37
N ALA A 67 9.81 9.77 4.14
CA ALA A 67 10.37 10.64 3.12
C ALA A 67 11.80 11.09 3.46
N CYS A 68 12.14 11.29 4.74
CA CYS A 68 13.53 11.56 5.13
C CYS A 68 14.44 10.35 4.89
N HIS A 69 13.95 9.11 5.08
CA HIS A 69 14.74 7.90 4.81
C HIS A 69 14.98 7.69 3.31
N CYS A 70 13.96 7.93 2.48
CA CYS A 70 14.02 7.68 1.04
C CYS A 70 13.22 8.74 0.27
N ALA A 71 13.82 9.90 0.01
CA ALA A 71 13.13 11.03 -0.61
C ALA A 71 12.78 10.79 -2.10
N ALA A 72 13.51 9.91 -2.78
CA ALA A 72 13.33 9.63 -4.20
C ALA A 72 12.04 8.84 -4.51
N TYR A 73 11.51 8.12 -3.53
CA TYR A 73 10.31 7.31 -3.72
C TYR A 73 9.03 8.15 -3.51
N PRO A 74 8.01 8.02 -4.38
CA PRO A 74 6.81 8.85 -4.33
C PRO A 74 5.82 8.39 -3.24
N TRP A 75 6.20 8.51 -1.97
CA TRP A 75 5.41 8.03 -0.82
C TRP A 75 3.98 8.58 -0.76
N GLN A 76 3.77 9.83 -1.17
CA GLN A 76 2.44 10.46 -1.20
C GLN A 76 1.49 9.72 -2.14
N LEU A 77 1.99 9.29 -3.30
CA LEU A 77 1.19 8.54 -4.27
C LEU A 77 0.80 7.18 -3.70
N GLU A 78 1.74 6.45 -3.09
CA GLU A 78 1.44 5.16 -2.45
C GLU A 78 0.41 5.32 -1.31
N ALA A 79 0.57 6.32 -0.44
CA ALA A 79 -0.38 6.58 0.64
C ALA A 79 -1.79 6.88 0.12
N CYS A 80 -1.93 7.74 -0.91
CA CYS A 80 -3.21 8.03 -1.54
C CYS A 80 -3.85 6.78 -2.17
N LEU A 81 -3.05 5.96 -2.85
CA LEU A 81 -3.54 4.72 -3.46
C LEU A 81 -3.95 3.70 -2.41
N LEU A 82 -3.23 3.58 -1.29
CA LEU A 82 -3.61 2.72 -0.16
C LEU A 82 -4.97 3.14 0.43
N LEU A 83 -5.19 4.45 0.61
CA LEU A 83 -6.48 4.99 1.07
C LEU A 83 -7.62 4.62 0.11
N LEU A 84 -7.41 4.86 -1.19
CA LEU A 84 -8.39 4.56 -2.23
C LEU A 84 -8.66 3.06 -2.36
N GLN A 85 -7.61 2.23 -2.22
CA GLN A 85 -7.69 0.78 -2.39
C GLN A 85 -8.70 0.15 -1.45
N GLY A 86 -8.76 0.53 -0.17
CA GLY A 86 -9.73 -0.08 0.73
C GLY A 86 -11.18 0.24 0.37
N CYS A 87 -11.45 1.44 -0.17
CA CYS A 87 -12.77 1.80 -0.71
C CYS A 87 -13.10 0.98 -1.96
N LEU A 88 -12.16 0.86 -2.91
CA LEU A 88 -12.33 0.06 -4.13
C LEU A 88 -12.57 -1.42 -3.81
N SER A 89 -11.78 -1.97 -2.89
CA SER A 89 -11.91 -3.36 -2.43
C SER A 89 -13.25 -3.59 -1.74
N PHE A 90 -13.69 -2.68 -0.86
CA PHE A 90 -15.02 -2.81 -0.24
C PHE A 90 -16.14 -2.77 -1.29
N MET A 91 -16.06 -1.84 -2.26
CA MET A 91 -17.05 -1.76 -3.33
C MET A 91 -17.11 -3.06 -4.13
N HIS A 92 -15.97 -3.58 -4.57
CA HIS A 92 -15.90 -4.80 -5.37
C HIS A 92 -16.28 -6.05 -4.54
N ASP A 93 -15.61 -6.29 -3.43
CA ASP A 93 -15.67 -7.54 -2.67
C ASP A 93 -16.91 -7.64 -1.78
N ALA A 94 -17.31 -6.54 -1.12
CA ALA A 94 -18.36 -6.57 -0.10
C ALA A 94 -19.70 -5.99 -0.59
N TYR A 95 -19.68 -4.82 -1.23
CA TYR A 95 -20.90 -4.13 -1.67
C TYR A 95 -21.53 -4.81 -2.90
N PHE A 96 -20.74 -4.99 -3.97
CA PHE A 96 -21.20 -5.69 -5.17
C PHE A 96 -21.06 -7.22 -5.09
N ALA A 97 -20.34 -7.74 -4.11
CA ALA A 97 -20.05 -9.17 -3.97
C ALA A 97 -19.45 -9.77 -5.25
N GLY A 98 -18.52 -9.06 -5.89
CA GLY A 98 -17.83 -9.47 -7.11
C GLY A 98 -18.63 -9.35 -8.41
N ARG A 99 -19.87 -8.82 -8.37
CA ARG A 99 -20.77 -8.78 -9.53
C ARG A 99 -20.56 -7.61 -10.49
N SER A 100 -19.94 -6.51 -10.05
CA SER A 100 -19.74 -5.31 -10.88
C SER A 100 -18.41 -5.37 -11.64
N PRO A 101 -18.40 -5.42 -12.99
CA PRO A 101 -17.16 -5.46 -13.77
C PRO A 101 -16.31 -4.19 -13.62
N ALA A 102 -16.96 -3.02 -13.52
CA ALA A 102 -16.27 -1.74 -13.35
C ALA A 102 -15.55 -1.65 -12.00
N ALA A 103 -16.22 -2.06 -10.91
CA ALA A 103 -15.60 -2.09 -9.58
C ALA A 103 -14.43 -3.09 -9.53
N LYS A 104 -14.60 -4.25 -10.18
CA LYS A 104 -13.54 -5.27 -10.31
C LYS A 104 -12.32 -4.74 -11.04
N PHE A 105 -12.52 -4.04 -12.15
CA PHE A 105 -11.43 -3.48 -12.93
C PHE A 105 -10.67 -2.43 -12.13
N ALA A 106 -11.38 -1.46 -11.52
CA ALA A 106 -10.77 -0.41 -10.71
C ALA A 106 -9.97 -0.97 -9.52
N ASP A 107 -10.57 -1.88 -8.75
CA ASP A 107 -9.89 -2.54 -7.62
C ASP A 107 -8.64 -3.29 -8.06
N ARG A 108 -8.72 -4.09 -9.13
CA ARG A 108 -7.57 -4.86 -9.63
C ARG A 108 -6.45 -3.99 -10.17
N CYS A 109 -6.75 -2.91 -10.88
CA CYS A 109 -5.74 -1.98 -11.38
C CYS A 109 -4.98 -1.33 -10.21
N CYS A 110 -5.71 -0.82 -9.22
CA CYS A 110 -5.12 -0.20 -8.04
C CYS A 110 -4.31 -1.21 -7.20
N ALA A 111 -4.86 -2.39 -6.92
CA ALA A 111 -4.17 -3.46 -6.20
C ALA A 111 -2.90 -3.93 -6.92
N THR A 112 -2.96 -4.07 -8.25
CA THR A 112 -1.79 -4.49 -9.05
C THR A 112 -0.70 -3.43 -8.97
N PHE A 113 -1.04 -2.16 -9.14
CA PHE A 113 -0.08 -1.07 -9.02
C PHE A 113 0.57 -1.04 -7.63
N LEU A 114 -0.22 -1.10 -6.56
CA LEU A 114 0.28 -1.16 -5.17
C LEU A 114 1.15 -2.40 -4.89
N THR A 115 0.83 -3.53 -5.52
CA THR A 115 1.64 -4.75 -5.42
C THR A 115 2.98 -4.59 -6.14
N MET A 116 3.00 -3.86 -7.26
CA MET A 116 4.23 -3.54 -8.01
C MET A 116 5.05 -2.41 -7.37
N CYS A 117 4.43 -1.53 -6.57
CA CYS A 117 5.16 -0.58 -5.73
C CYS A 117 6.15 -1.27 -4.79
N GLN A 118 5.84 -2.48 -4.31
CA GLN A 118 6.71 -3.20 -3.36
C GLN A 118 8.10 -3.52 -3.94
N PRO A 119 8.24 -4.22 -5.08
CA PRO A 119 9.55 -4.40 -5.71
C PRO A 119 10.13 -3.09 -6.24
N LEU A 120 9.30 -2.12 -6.65
CA LEU A 120 9.79 -0.81 -7.10
C LEU A 120 10.59 -0.11 -6.00
N LYS A 121 10.24 -0.27 -4.72
CA LYS A 121 11.01 0.30 -3.60
C LYS A 121 12.47 -0.15 -3.59
N LEU A 122 12.81 -1.32 -4.11
CA LEU A 122 14.20 -1.79 -4.21
C LEU A 122 15.04 -0.94 -5.17
N ALA A 123 14.41 -0.29 -6.15
CA ALA A 123 15.09 0.60 -7.09
C ALA A 123 15.34 2.00 -6.52
N PHE A 124 14.55 2.44 -5.54
CA PHE A 124 14.60 3.81 -5.02
C PHE A 124 15.17 3.91 -3.60
N CYS A 125 14.97 2.88 -2.78
CA CYS A 125 15.28 2.93 -1.36
C CYS A 125 16.37 1.94 -1.00
N SER A 126 17.39 2.44 -0.29
CA SER A 126 18.35 1.57 0.40
C SER A 126 17.67 0.91 1.59
N MET A 127 17.75 -0.42 1.65
CA MET A 127 17.12 -1.23 2.69
C MET A 127 18.14 -2.09 3.40
N ASP A 128 18.01 -2.18 4.73
CA ASP A 128 18.73 -3.17 5.51
C ASP A 128 18.10 -4.58 5.39
N ALA A 129 18.75 -5.57 5.99
CA ALA A 129 18.30 -6.96 5.93
C ALA A 129 16.91 -7.18 6.55
N VAL A 130 16.52 -6.38 7.56
CA VAL A 130 15.23 -6.51 8.23
C VAL A 130 14.12 -5.94 7.35
N GLN A 131 14.33 -4.74 6.80
CA GLN A 131 13.42 -4.11 5.83
C GLN A 131 13.20 -5.01 4.62
N LEU A 132 14.28 -5.57 4.07
CA LEU A 132 14.21 -6.47 2.93
C LEU A 132 13.45 -7.75 3.28
N SER A 133 13.71 -8.34 4.45
CA SER A 133 13.02 -9.55 4.90
C SER A 133 11.52 -9.31 5.08
N LEU A 134 11.13 -8.20 5.73
CA LEU A 134 9.72 -7.82 5.89
C LEU A 134 9.02 -7.67 4.54
N LEU A 135 9.66 -6.99 3.58
CA LEU A 135 9.15 -6.80 2.23
C LEU A 135 8.97 -8.15 1.51
N CYS A 136 10.03 -8.97 1.45
CA CYS A 136 10.01 -10.24 0.73
C CYS A 136 9.01 -11.24 1.33
N CYS A 137 8.96 -11.36 2.66
CA CYS A 137 8.04 -12.27 3.35
C CYS A 137 6.58 -11.86 3.13
N SER A 138 6.24 -10.60 3.42
CA SER A 138 4.85 -10.12 3.28
C SER A 138 4.37 -10.16 1.83
N TRP A 139 5.22 -9.77 0.87
CA TRP A 139 4.90 -9.79 -0.55
C TRP A 139 4.68 -11.22 -1.06
N THR A 140 5.58 -12.14 -0.72
CA THR A 140 5.47 -13.54 -1.15
C THR A 140 4.25 -14.22 -0.53
N LEU A 141 4.04 -14.09 0.78
CA LEU A 141 2.89 -14.68 1.47
C LEU A 141 1.56 -14.10 0.97
N GLY A 142 1.51 -12.79 0.71
CA GLY A 142 0.38 -12.14 0.06
C GLY A 142 0.07 -12.80 -1.29
N LEU A 143 1.03 -12.84 -2.21
CA LEU A 143 0.83 -13.43 -3.54
C LEU A 143 0.42 -14.91 -3.48
N LEU A 144 0.94 -15.67 -2.52
CA LEU A 144 0.51 -17.06 -2.29
C LEU A 144 -0.96 -17.12 -1.86
N CYS A 145 -1.39 -16.25 -0.95
CA CYS A 145 -2.79 -16.13 -0.53
C CYS A 145 -3.70 -15.72 -1.69
N PHE A 146 -3.29 -14.76 -2.53
CA PHE A 146 -4.02 -14.37 -3.73
C PHE A 146 -4.21 -15.57 -4.68
N LYS A 147 -3.14 -16.31 -4.97
CA LYS A 147 -3.21 -17.51 -5.82
C LYS A 147 -4.04 -18.63 -5.21
N ALA A 148 -4.00 -18.80 -3.88
CA ALA A 148 -4.81 -19.80 -3.18
C ALA A 148 -6.30 -19.42 -3.18
N GLY A 149 -6.61 -18.14 -2.96
CA GLY A 149 -7.95 -17.58 -3.06
C GLY A 149 -8.53 -17.76 -4.47
N ALA A 150 -7.78 -17.40 -5.50
CA ALA A 150 -8.19 -17.60 -6.89
C ALA A 150 -8.50 -19.07 -7.21
N ARG A 151 -7.67 -20.01 -6.74
CA ARG A 151 -7.93 -21.45 -6.88
C ARG A 151 -9.19 -21.90 -6.14
N ALA A 152 -9.41 -21.42 -4.92
CA ALA A 152 -10.61 -21.74 -4.15
C ALA A 152 -11.88 -21.18 -4.81
N PHE A 153 -11.80 -19.99 -5.43
CA PHE A 153 -12.88 -19.39 -6.20
C PHE A 153 -13.27 -20.24 -7.41
N VAL A 154 -12.29 -20.65 -8.23
CA VAL A 154 -12.52 -21.53 -9.40
C VAL A 154 -13.11 -22.88 -8.97
N ALA A 155 -12.71 -23.39 -7.81
CA ALA A 155 -13.26 -24.63 -7.24
C ALA A 155 -14.64 -24.48 -6.58
N GLY A 156 -15.28 -23.30 -6.62
CA GLY A 156 -16.58 -23.04 -6.00
C GLY A 156 -16.57 -23.06 -4.47
N ASN A 157 -15.40 -23.07 -3.82
CA ASN A 157 -15.29 -23.12 -2.36
C ASN A 157 -15.29 -21.71 -1.77
N GLY A 158 -16.48 -21.13 -1.61
CA GLY A 158 -16.68 -19.75 -1.14
C GLY A 158 -16.03 -19.46 0.22
N ARG A 159 -16.03 -20.41 1.16
CA ARG A 159 -15.42 -20.21 2.49
C ARG A 159 -13.90 -20.12 2.42
N ARG A 160 -13.25 -21.02 1.66
CA ARG A 160 -11.79 -20.96 1.45
C ARG A 160 -11.39 -19.72 0.67
N TYR A 161 -12.19 -19.31 -0.33
CA TYR A 161 -11.97 -18.05 -1.05
C TYR A 161 -11.97 -16.87 -0.08
N GLN A 162 -13.04 -16.70 0.71
CA GLN A 162 -13.13 -15.60 1.66
C GLN A 162 -11.93 -15.59 2.61
N PHE A 163 -11.54 -16.75 3.14
CA PHE A 163 -10.40 -16.84 4.07
C PHE A 163 -9.08 -16.39 3.44
N PHE A 164 -8.67 -16.96 2.31
CA PHE A 164 -7.40 -16.61 1.66
C PHE A 164 -7.39 -15.18 1.11
N HIS A 165 -8.53 -14.70 0.62
CA HIS A 165 -8.68 -13.34 0.13
C HIS A 165 -8.63 -12.31 1.26
N THR A 166 -9.18 -12.63 2.44
CA THR A 166 -8.96 -11.80 3.64
C THR A 166 -7.51 -11.82 4.09
N LEU A 167 -6.83 -12.97 4.04
CA LEU A 167 -5.38 -13.00 4.34
C LEU A 167 -4.57 -12.15 3.37
N TRP A 168 -4.93 -12.11 2.08
CA TRP A 168 -4.35 -11.18 1.11
C TRP A 168 -4.53 -9.71 1.54
N HIS A 169 -5.72 -9.34 2.00
CA HIS A 169 -6.02 -8.00 2.51
C HIS A 169 -5.31 -7.67 3.83
N ILE A 170 -4.84 -8.65 4.60
CA ILE A 170 -4.14 -8.42 5.87
C ILE A 170 -2.62 -8.43 5.70
N LEU A 171 -2.07 -9.46 5.06
CA LEU A 171 -0.63 -9.73 5.08
C LEU A 171 0.19 -8.66 4.36
N LEU A 172 -0.28 -8.18 3.21
CA LEU A 172 0.41 -7.12 2.46
C LEU A 172 0.39 -5.78 3.22
N PRO A 173 -0.76 -5.27 3.68
CA PRO A 173 -0.79 -4.07 4.51
C PRO A 173 0.02 -4.21 5.80
N LEU A 174 -0.09 -5.33 6.50
CA LEU A 174 0.68 -5.58 7.72
C LEU A 174 2.19 -5.51 7.47
N GLY A 175 2.66 -6.10 6.37
CA GLY A 175 4.06 -5.97 5.94
C GLY A 175 4.48 -4.52 5.75
N GLY A 176 3.65 -3.71 5.06
CA GLY A 176 3.87 -2.29 4.89
C GLY A 176 3.92 -1.52 6.20
N TYR A 177 2.99 -1.78 7.12
CA TYR A 177 2.96 -1.17 8.45
C TYR A 177 4.22 -1.48 9.25
N LEU A 178 4.61 -2.76 9.33
CA LEU A 178 5.82 -3.18 10.05
C LEU A 178 7.08 -2.54 9.45
N TRP A 179 7.15 -2.43 8.12
CA TRP A 179 8.25 -1.79 7.42
C TRP A 179 8.34 -0.29 7.77
N ILE A 180 7.22 0.43 7.80
CA ILE A 180 7.15 1.86 8.16
C ILE A 180 7.59 2.07 9.60
N GLU A 181 7.06 1.28 10.53
CA GLU A 181 7.39 1.40 11.96
C GLU A 181 8.86 1.08 12.24
N TYR A 182 9.39 0.02 11.63
CA TYR A 182 10.81 -0.30 11.74
C TYR A 182 11.67 0.86 11.22
N THR A 183 11.37 1.38 10.03
CA THR A 183 12.10 2.51 9.44
C THR A 183 12.08 3.73 10.36
N ARG A 184 10.91 4.06 10.92
CA ARG A 184 10.77 5.16 11.87
C ARG A 184 11.64 4.95 13.11
N LEU A 185 11.61 3.76 13.71
CA LEU A 185 12.40 3.45 14.90
C LEU A 185 13.90 3.53 14.61
N SER A 186 14.36 3.00 13.48
CA SER A 186 15.76 3.08 13.07
C SER A 186 16.25 4.51 12.93
N VAL A 187 15.45 5.38 12.29
CA VAL A 187 15.77 6.81 12.14
C VAL A 187 15.85 7.51 13.51
N LEU A 188 14.93 7.22 14.42
CA LEU A 188 14.93 7.79 15.78
C LEU A 188 16.15 7.34 16.60
N LEU A 189 16.53 6.06 16.52
CA LEU A 189 17.67 5.51 17.23
C LEU A 189 19.00 6.08 16.73
N LEU A 190 19.15 6.24 15.41
CA LEU A 190 20.32 6.88 14.81
C LEU A 190 20.47 8.33 15.29
N HIS A 191 19.37 9.09 15.32
CA HIS A 191 19.38 10.47 15.82
C HIS A 191 19.74 10.54 17.31
N ALA A 192 19.15 9.67 18.13
CA ALA A 192 19.45 9.59 19.56
C ALA A 192 20.91 9.19 19.85
N SER A 193 21.52 8.39 18.97
CA SER A 193 22.93 8.00 19.09
C SER A 193 23.86 9.16 18.72
N SER A 194 23.53 9.94 17.68
CA SER A 194 24.28 11.13 17.27
C SER A 194 24.31 12.21 18.38
N HIS A 195 23.18 12.44 19.06
CA HIS A 195 23.09 13.44 20.14
C HIS A 195 23.73 13.03 21.47
N ARG A 196 24.11 11.76 21.66
CA ARG A 196 24.88 11.35 22.86
C ARG A 196 26.39 11.57 22.71
N HIS A 197 26.87 11.92 21.53
CA HIS A 197 28.28 12.18 21.27
C HIS A 197 28.84 13.61 21.50
N PRO A 198 28.07 14.69 21.75
CA PRO A 198 28.67 16.01 22.01
C PRO A 198 29.21 16.18 23.45
N LEU A 199 29.02 15.20 24.35
CA LEU A 199 29.51 15.30 25.74
C LEU A 199 30.71 14.38 26.05
N LEU A 200 31.23 13.64 25.06
CA LEU A 200 32.30 12.66 25.24
C LEU A 200 33.44 12.77 24.22
N SER A 201 33.72 13.94 23.66
CA SER A 201 35.13 14.25 23.42
C SER A 201 35.63 15.03 24.62
N SER A 202 36.15 14.30 25.61
CA SER A 202 36.95 14.92 26.67
C SER A 202 38.06 15.79 26.06
N GLU A 203 38.47 15.50 24.82
CA GLU A 203 39.38 16.29 24.00
C GLU A 203 38.83 17.67 23.57
N ALA A 204 37.54 17.83 23.25
CA ALA A 204 37.00 19.16 22.91
C ALA A 204 36.84 20.03 24.15
N ILE A 205 36.45 19.43 25.28
CA ILE A 205 36.41 20.12 26.58
C ILE A 205 37.84 20.40 27.07
N TRP A 206 38.80 19.49 26.85
CA TRP A 206 40.21 19.68 27.20
C TRP A 206 40.88 20.75 26.31
N ALA A 207 40.66 20.74 25.00
CA ALA A 207 41.18 21.76 24.06
C ALA A 207 40.58 23.14 24.32
N ALA A 208 39.28 23.23 24.64
CA ALA A 208 38.65 24.49 25.05
C ALA A 208 39.12 24.99 26.43
N LYS A 209 39.48 24.08 27.34
CA LYS A 209 39.95 24.42 28.69
C LYS A 209 41.45 24.71 28.77
N HIS A 210 42.25 24.20 27.83
CA HIS A 210 43.71 24.36 27.82
C HIS A 210 44.23 25.31 26.73
N GLY A 211 43.34 26.08 26.06
CA GLY A 211 43.74 27.22 25.25
C GLY A 211 44.86 26.90 24.27
N ALA A 212 44.71 25.82 23.50
CA ALA A 212 45.58 25.57 22.37
C ALA A 212 45.28 26.62 21.31
N ALA A 213 45.97 27.76 21.43
CA ALA A 213 46.14 28.73 20.36
C ALA A 213 46.92 28.05 19.23
N ALA A 214 46.22 27.29 18.40
CA ALA A 214 46.68 26.98 17.06
C ALA A 214 46.46 28.24 16.23
N GLU A 215 47.47 29.11 16.20
CA GLU A 215 47.57 30.14 15.17
C GLU A 215 47.61 29.47 13.80
N GLY A 216 46.67 29.86 12.95
CA GLY A 216 46.82 29.82 11.51
C GLY A 216 46.68 28.45 10.85
N GLU A 217 45.45 27.97 10.70
CA GLU A 217 45.09 27.27 9.47
C GLU A 217 43.59 27.42 9.19
N ASP A 218 43.29 27.74 7.94
CA ASP A 218 42.02 28.18 7.41
C ASP A 218 41.01 27.02 7.42
N VAL A 219 40.25 26.87 8.51
CA VAL A 219 39.16 25.88 8.66
C VAL A 219 37.92 26.34 7.88
N GLY A 220 38.13 26.69 6.61
CA GLY A 220 37.13 27.19 5.69
C GLY A 220 36.77 26.20 4.59
N THR A 221 37.10 24.92 4.66
CA THR A 221 36.78 23.99 3.54
C THR A 221 36.72 22.50 3.92
N LEU A 222 35.92 22.11 4.92
CA LEU A 222 35.64 20.68 5.13
C LEU A 222 34.24 20.36 5.65
N LEU A 223 33.23 21.10 5.17
CA LEU A 223 31.82 20.73 5.32
C LEU A 223 31.05 21.06 4.02
N LEU A 224 31.59 20.63 2.88
CA LEU A 224 30.91 20.74 1.58
C LEU A 224 30.56 19.34 1.06
N TRP A 225 29.34 18.92 1.43
CA TRP A 225 28.35 18.25 0.59
C TRP A 225 28.82 17.05 -0.26
N GLY A 226 28.62 15.86 0.28
CA GLY A 226 28.29 14.69 -0.52
C GLY A 226 26.79 14.69 -0.86
N PRO A 227 26.38 14.53 -2.13
CA PRO A 227 24.98 14.45 -2.49
C PRO A 227 24.44 13.08 -2.07
N GLY A 228 23.51 13.03 -1.10
CA GLY A 228 22.71 11.83 -0.85
C GLY A 228 22.32 11.54 0.60
N ALA A 229 22.91 12.20 1.60
CA ALA A 229 22.44 12.07 2.97
C ALA A 229 21.34 13.11 3.22
N ALA A 230 20.10 12.66 3.40
CA ALA A 230 19.08 13.50 4.01
C ALA A 230 19.60 13.93 5.38
N GLY A 231 20.07 15.17 5.47
CA GLY A 231 20.73 15.69 6.66
C GLY A 231 19.79 15.74 7.87
N PRO A 232 20.34 15.93 9.09
CA PRO A 232 19.58 16.12 10.33
C PRO A 232 18.48 17.19 10.24
N ASP A 233 18.59 18.12 9.28
CA ASP A 233 17.60 19.14 8.95
C ASP A 233 16.22 18.59 8.58
N CYS A 234 16.13 17.43 7.93
CA CYS A 234 14.84 16.84 7.53
C CYS A 234 14.03 16.39 8.75
N LEU A 235 14.72 15.80 9.74
CA LEU A 235 14.14 15.41 11.01
C LEU A 235 13.82 16.62 11.87
N GLN A 236 14.71 17.60 11.97
CA GLN A 236 14.44 18.83 12.73
C GLN A 236 13.19 19.56 12.20
N ARG A 237 13.01 19.67 10.88
CA ARG A 237 11.80 20.26 10.29
C ARG A 237 10.54 19.45 10.60
N SER A 238 10.64 18.12 10.61
CA SER A 238 9.52 17.24 10.96
C SER A 238 9.15 17.35 12.44
N TYR A 239 10.14 17.41 13.33
CA TYR A 239 9.96 17.62 14.77
C TYR A 239 9.36 18.99 15.10
N ALA A 240 9.83 20.06 14.45
CA ALA A 240 9.31 21.41 14.64
C ALA A 240 7.82 21.50 14.26
N ARG A 241 7.40 20.82 13.19
CA ARG A 241 5.98 20.76 12.79
C ARG A 241 5.11 20.01 13.79
N LEU A 242 5.61 18.92 14.38
CA LEU A 242 4.86 18.16 15.40
C LEU A 242 4.72 18.95 16.71
N TRP A 243 5.73 19.73 17.09
CA TRP A 243 5.65 20.60 18.26
C TRP A 243 4.72 21.80 18.05
N ALA A 244 4.61 22.33 16.84
CA ALA A 244 3.71 23.45 16.51
C ALA A 244 2.22 23.06 16.50
N LEU A 245 1.88 21.76 16.57
CA LEU A 245 0.51 21.25 16.58
C LEU A 245 0.03 20.81 17.98
N ARG A 246 0.83 21.04 19.02
CA ARG A 246 0.47 20.86 20.44
C ARG A 246 0.26 22.20 21.11
#